data_AF-Q972R2-F1
#
_entry.id   AF-Q972R2-F1
#
_cell.length_a   1.000
_cell.length_b   1.000
_cell.length_c   1.000
_cell.angle_alpha   90.00
_cell.angle_beta   90.00
_cell.angle_gamma   90.00
#
_symmetry.space_group_name_H-M   'P 1'
#
loop_
_entity.id
_entity.type
_entity.pdbx_description
1 polymer ?
#
loop_
_entity_poly.entity_id
_entity_poly.type
_entity_poly.pdbx_seq_one_letter_code
_entity_poly.pdbx_strand_id
1 'polypeptide(L)'
;MRRGISVAIALIIALLLLIVFLIPVFILFNEKPIYSTQGQFQGSAYIQQQQYQNNQVYRGNPNIYYNSSTTPSLVFYFNSLPSLFNITQIYYYNGSIWVPVLHGNLVVSGNTKLPLPEKAFNDPIILVTSLGNVYFLDPNTSITTVTVSGPTGKIPIYITAFVINGSKTIPVSIQVIFGTNPPTLTPTLCYVNPGTYTISNKNGSTIFLSGYGLTATFQDWTIVGDGTLNSQSPQSVTLTAYGPVVITAVYKAQLTKFTVTIMPKGIPLGSKVQNNGATLTSLNLTIPVLIDNKLYNIPASGATLQLTYGYHIIQFPITYNITFNYTYSRTTIYAGEINTYQLTGLSTSSNNIQVVNKNEIFVNSSGTVYGNYQVSQVYYLVIVKNNFYLPNGVTLVSNTSPILGDLAGQLIQINNTYDWGPTSNYMPQKFYVPANSKFKVTYDYLSQSPIGTYKLLLQLPLLGISQTYVSLLSYPQCITVNYANGNTQTIYIGQNGYPNGNSYFTVSMPVTIINYEEWEYGGTTSPGGGL
;
A
#
# COMPACT_ATOMS: atom_id res chain seq x y z
N MET A 1 -62.86 85.50 1.00
CA MET A 1 -62.22 84.67 -0.06
C MET A 1 -60.75 85.02 -0.36
N ARG A 2 -60.30 86.29 -0.34
CA ARG A 2 -58.89 86.66 -0.68
C ARG A 2 -57.79 86.06 0.23
N ARG A 3 -58.09 85.72 1.50
CA ARG A 3 -57.11 85.10 2.42
C ARG A 3 -56.84 83.61 2.15
N GLY A 4 -57.82 82.85 1.66
CA GLY A 4 -57.64 81.41 1.38
C GLY A 4 -56.74 81.14 0.17
N ILE A 5 -56.86 81.97 -0.88
CA ILE A 5 -56.01 81.89 -2.07
C ILE A 5 -54.57 82.29 -1.73
N SER A 6 -54.38 83.31 -0.88
CA SER A 6 -53.03 83.75 -0.48
C SER A 6 -52.26 82.68 0.30
N VAL A 7 -52.94 81.91 1.16
CA VAL A 7 -52.34 80.81 1.93
C VAL A 7 -51.99 79.63 1.02
N ALA A 8 -52.87 79.29 0.08
CA ALA A 8 -52.60 78.24 -0.90
C ALA A 8 -51.40 78.58 -1.81
N ILE A 9 -51.32 79.82 -2.29
CA ILE A 9 -50.19 80.29 -3.11
C ILE A 9 -48.88 80.29 -2.30
N ALA A 10 -48.92 80.76 -1.05
CA ALA A 10 -47.73 80.76 -0.18
C ALA A 10 -47.22 79.33 0.11
N LEU A 11 -48.13 78.37 0.34
CA LEU A 11 -47.78 76.95 0.52
C LEU A 11 -47.17 76.33 -0.75
N ILE A 12 -47.71 76.66 -1.93
CA ILE A 12 -47.16 76.17 -3.20
C ILE A 12 -45.76 76.74 -3.46
N ILE A 13 -45.54 78.03 -3.18
CA ILE A 13 -44.22 78.66 -3.31
C ILE A 13 -43.22 78.06 -2.31
N ALA A 14 -43.64 77.83 -1.07
CA ALA A 14 -42.81 77.19 -0.06
C ALA A 14 -42.44 75.75 -0.43
N LEU A 15 -43.37 74.97 -0.99
CA LEU A 15 -43.12 73.62 -1.49
C LEU A 15 -42.13 73.64 -2.67
N LEU A 16 -42.29 74.57 -3.61
CA LEU A 16 -41.37 74.76 -4.73
C LEU A 16 -39.96 75.11 -4.25
N LEU A 17 -39.83 76.04 -3.31
CA LEU A 17 -38.53 76.38 -2.70
C LEU A 17 -37.90 75.19 -1.97
N LEU A 18 -38.71 74.40 -1.26
CA LEU A 18 -38.26 73.21 -0.57
C LEU A 18 -37.70 72.17 -1.55
N ILE A 19 -38.38 71.94 -2.67
CA ILE A 19 -37.93 71.01 -3.73
C ILE A 19 -36.66 71.52 -4.41
N VAL A 20 -36.60 72.81 -4.74
CA VAL A 20 -35.43 73.44 -5.37
C VAL A 20 -34.20 73.40 -4.47
N PHE A 21 -34.37 73.42 -3.14
CA PHE A 21 -33.25 73.31 -2.21
C PHE A 21 -32.89 71.86 -1.86
N LEU A 22 -33.88 70.98 -1.67
CA LEU A 22 -33.65 69.59 -1.27
C LEU A 22 -33.02 68.76 -2.39
N ILE A 23 -33.38 68.96 -3.65
CA ILE A 23 -32.83 68.16 -4.75
C ILE A 23 -31.31 68.37 -4.91
N PRO A 24 -30.77 69.61 -5.00
CA PRO A 24 -29.33 69.82 -5.09
C PRO A 24 -28.58 69.33 -3.85
N VAL A 25 -29.16 69.50 -2.66
CA VAL A 25 -28.58 69.03 -1.39
C VAL A 25 -28.55 67.49 -1.34
N PHE A 26 -29.60 66.83 -1.81
CA PHE A 26 -29.64 65.37 -1.92
C PHE A 26 -28.62 64.83 -2.93
N ILE A 27 -28.40 65.54 -4.04
CA ILE A 27 -27.35 65.20 -5.01
C ILE A 27 -25.96 65.39 -4.36
N LEU A 28 -25.69 66.53 -3.74
CA LEU A 28 -24.42 66.82 -3.07
C LEU A 28 -24.07 65.84 -1.94
N PHE A 29 -25.06 65.36 -1.18
CA PHE A 29 -24.82 64.37 -0.12
C PHE A 29 -24.74 62.91 -0.61
N ASN A 30 -25.26 62.60 -1.81
CA ASN A 30 -25.14 61.26 -2.40
C ASN A 30 -23.98 61.10 -3.38
N GLU A 31 -23.40 62.20 -3.88
CA GLU A 31 -22.14 62.13 -4.60
C GLU A 31 -20.99 61.86 -3.62
N LYS A 32 -20.61 60.58 -3.50
CA LYS A 32 -19.37 60.24 -2.82
C LYS A 32 -18.21 60.97 -3.50
N PRO A 33 -17.30 61.62 -2.75
CA PRO A 33 -16.13 62.24 -3.35
C PRO A 33 -15.32 61.19 -4.13
N ILE A 34 -14.98 61.53 -5.38
CA ILE A 34 -14.25 60.71 -6.35
C ILE A 34 -12.90 60.17 -5.79
N TYR A 35 -12.39 60.77 -4.71
CA TYR A 35 -11.19 60.31 -4.00
C TYR A 35 -11.36 58.98 -3.26
N SER A 36 -12.58 58.61 -2.83
CA SER A 36 -12.84 57.33 -2.15
C SER A 36 -12.82 56.12 -3.09
N THR A 37 -13.17 56.34 -4.36
CA THR A 37 -13.14 55.32 -5.41
C THR A 37 -11.74 55.13 -5.98
N GLN A 38 -10.88 56.15 -6.07
CA GLN A 38 -9.50 55.96 -6.55
C GLN A 38 -8.69 54.95 -5.71
N GLY A 39 -8.81 54.99 -4.37
CA GLY A 39 -8.15 54.01 -3.50
C GLY A 39 -8.70 52.58 -3.63
N GLN A 40 -10.02 52.44 -3.85
CA GLN A 40 -10.66 51.12 -4.09
C GLN A 40 -10.38 50.57 -5.49
N PHE A 41 -10.28 51.41 -6.52
CA PHE A 41 -9.88 51.01 -7.87
C PHE A 41 -8.39 50.62 -7.94
N GLN A 42 -7.51 51.30 -7.21
CA GLN A 42 -6.09 50.91 -7.12
C GLN A 42 -5.90 49.61 -6.34
N GLY A 43 -6.61 49.41 -5.21
CA GLY A 43 -6.54 48.17 -4.44
C GLY A 43 -7.12 46.95 -5.18
N SER A 44 -8.22 47.13 -5.91
CA SER A 44 -8.82 46.05 -6.73
C SER A 44 -7.99 45.70 -7.96
N ALA A 45 -7.39 46.69 -8.63
CA ALA A 45 -6.47 46.46 -9.75
C ALA A 45 -5.19 45.73 -9.31
N TYR A 46 -4.62 46.09 -8.15
CA TYR A 46 -3.45 45.40 -7.59
C TYR A 46 -3.74 43.93 -7.27
N ILE A 47 -4.86 43.63 -6.60
CA ILE A 47 -5.28 42.26 -6.30
C ILE A 47 -5.54 41.46 -7.59
N GLN A 48 -6.17 42.08 -8.60
CA GLN A 48 -6.42 41.44 -9.89
C GLN A 48 -5.11 41.10 -10.63
N GLN A 49 -4.13 42.00 -10.59
CA GLN A 49 -2.80 41.76 -11.17
C GLN A 49 -2.04 40.66 -10.42
N GLN A 50 -2.13 40.63 -9.08
CA GLN A 50 -1.54 39.58 -8.25
C GLN A 50 -2.12 38.18 -8.60
N GLN A 51 -3.45 38.08 -8.72
CA GLN A 51 -4.14 36.86 -9.14
C GLN A 51 -3.77 36.43 -10.55
N TYR A 52 -3.66 37.40 -11.47
CA TYR A 52 -3.25 37.13 -12.83
C TYR A 52 -1.82 36.55 -12.88
N GLN A 53 -0.87 37.14 -12.13
CA GLN A 53 0.50 36.62 -12.04
C GLN A 53 0.53 35.18 -11.50
N ASN A 54 -0.26 34.87 -10.47
CA ASN A 54 -0.35 33.49 -9.94
C ASN A 54 -0.93 32.51 -10.95
N ASN A 55 -2.01 32.87 -11.63
CA ASN A 55 -2.60 32.03 -12.67
C ASN A 55 -1.63 31.77 -13.83
N GLN A 56 -0.79 32.76 -14.16
CA GLN A 56 0.26 32.61 -15.18
C GLN A 56 1.35 31.63 -14.73
N VAL A 57 1.81 31.71 -13.48
CA VAL A 57 2.76 30.72 -12.91
C VAL A 57 2.14 29.32 -12.83
N TYR A 58 0.88 29.21 -12.40
CA TYR A 58 0.17 27.92 -12.34
C TYR A 58 0.04 27.25 -13.72
N ARG A 59 -0.15 28.06 -14.77
CA ARG A 59 -0.18 27.59 -16.17
C ARG A 59 1.22 27.36 -16.75
N GLY A 60 2.28 27.49 -15.95
CA GLY A 60 3.67 27.29 -16.38
C GLY A 60 4.18 28.41 -17.30
N ASN A 61 3.79 29.66 -17.04
CA ASN A 61 4.20 30.83 -17.82
C ASN A 61 4.49 32.08 -16.94
N PRO A 62 5.59 32.11 -16.17
CA PRO A 62 6.72 31.20 -16.30
C PRO A 62 6.55 29.91 -15.51
N ASN A 63 7.06 28.81 -16.05
CA ASN A 63 7.51 27.69 -15.26
C ASN A 63 8.82 28.10 -14.58
N ILE A 64 8.88 27.96 -13.26
CA ILE A 64 10.03 28.34 -12.46
C ILE A 64 10.56 27.05 -11.84
N TYR A 65 11.75 26.67 -12.27
CA TYR A 65 12.43 25.46 -11.81
C TYR A 65 13.68 25.82 -11.02
N TYR A 66 13.82 25.23 -9.84
CA TYR A 66 15.02 25.39 -9.04
C TYR A 66 16.00 24.24 -9.33
N ASN A 67 17.07 24.53 -10.08
CA ASN A 67 18.18 23.62 -10.30
C ASN A 67 19.15 23.73 -9.12
N SER A 68 19.15 22.71 -8.26
CA SER A 68 20.02 22.62 -7.09
C SER A 68 21.21 21.71 -7.39
N SER A 69 22.06 22.15 -8.30
CA SER A 69 23.40 21.58 -8.54
C SER A 69 24.44 22.39 -7.76
N THR A 70 25.71 21.97 -7.81
CA THR A 70 26.83 22.69 -7.16
C THR A 70 26.93 24.15 -7.57
N THR A 71 26.38 24.52 -8.73
CA THR A 71 26.11 25.90 -9.15
C THR A 71 24.59 26.14 -9.21
N PRO A 72 23.94 26.42 -8.06
CA PRO A 72 22.49 26.48 -7.99
C PRO A 72 21.93 27.64 -8.82
N SER A 73 20.73 27.47 -9.38
CA SER A 73 20.09 28.50 -10.19
C SER A 73 18.58 28.32 -10.31
N LEU A 74 17.86 29.43 -10.50
CA LEU A 74 16.46 29.43 -10.89
C LEU A 74 16.35 29.56 -12.40
N VAL A 75 15.58 28.66 -13.02
CA VAL A 75 15.31 28.67 -14.45
C VAL A 75 13.87 29.10 -14.66
N PHE A 76 13.68 30.21 -15.36
CA PHE A 76 12.38 30.73 -15.77
C PHE A 76 12.16 30.37 -17.24
N TYR A 77 11.05 29.70 -17.52
CA TYR A 77 10.67 29.30 -18.87
C TYR A 77 9.23 29.71 -19.16
N PHE A 78 9.06 30.57 -20.17
CA PHE A 78 7.80 31.11 -20.64
C PHE A 78 7.41 30.40 -21.93
N ASN A 79 6.20 29.85 -21.94
CA ASN A 79 5.62 29.11 -23.08
C ASN A 79 4.81 30.01 -24.03
N SER A 80 4.58 31.27 -23.63
CA SER A 80 3.87 32.27 -24.43
C SER A 80 4.46 33.66 -24.15
N LEU A 81 3.84 34.72 -24.69
CA LEU A 81 4.28 36.10 -24.46
C LEU A 81 4.44 36.35 -22.94
N PRO A 82 5.66 36.69 -22.47
CA PRO A 82 5.95 36.78 -21.05
C PRO A 82 5.19 37.93 -20.40
N SER A 83 4.47 37.64 -19.32
CA SER A 83 3.96 38.67 -18.42
C SER A 83 5.07 39.17 -17.51
N LEU A 84 5.06 40.46 -17.15
CA LEU A 84 6.09 41.06 -16.29
C LEU A 84 6.14 40.35 -14.92
N PHE A 85 7.24 39.65 -14.65
CA PHE A 85 7.45 38.90 -13.43
C PHE A 85 8.55 39.57 -12.60
N ASN A 86 8.15 40.52 -11.75
CA ASN A 86 9.08 41.33 -10.96
C ASN A 86 9.32 40.73 -9.58
N ILE A 87 10.57 40.39 -9.30
CA ILE A 87 11.04 39.69 -8.12
C ILE A 87 11.71 40.71 -7.21
N THR A 88 11.20 40.87 -6.00
CA THR A 88 11.74 41.82 -5.03
C THR A 88 12.78 41.17 -4.12
N GLN A 89 12.59 39.89 -3.78
CA GLN A 89 13.50 39.17 -2.89
C GLN A 89 13.58 37.68 -3.24
N ILE A 90 14.74 37.09 -2.96
CA ILE A 90 14.97 35.64 -3.02
C ILE A 90 15.73 35.26 -1.77
N TYR A 91 15.33 34.17 -1.12
CA TYR A 91 15.97 33.66 0.09
C TYR A 91 16.29 32.18 -0.06
N TYR A 92 17.39 31.72 0.53
CA TYR A 92 17.64 30.30 0.77
C TYR A 92 17.74 30.01 2.27
N TYR A 93 17.36 28.81 2.68
CA TYR A 93 17.39 28.42 4.09
C TYR A 93 18.70 27.71 4.44
N ASN A 94 19.56 28.32 5.26
CA ASN A 94 20.87 27.75 5.59
C ASN A 94 20.86 26.71 6.74
N GLY A 95 19.69 26.19 7.12
CA GLY A 95 19.50 25.31 8.28
C GLY A 95 19.23 26.02 9.61
N SER A 96 19.24 27.36 9.65
CA SER A 96 18.90 28.13 10.86
C SER A 96 18.07 29.38 10.56
N ILE A 97 18.42 30.14 9.52
CA ILE A 97 17.74 31.36 9.10
C ILE A 97 17.58 31.40 7.57
N TRP A 98 16.65 32.23 7.10
CA TRP A 98 16.53 32.55 5.68
C TRP A 98 17.47 33.69 5.31
N VAL A 99 18.37 33.43 4.37
CA VAL A 99 19.43 34.36 3.97
C VAL A 99 19.05 34.99 2.62
N PRO A 100 19.01 36.33 2.49
CA PRO A 100 18.68 36.98 1.24
C PRO A 100 19.79 36.76 0.20
N VAL A 101 19.37 36.44 -1.02
CA VAL A 101 20.23 36.27 -2.21
C VAL A 101 20.26 37.54 -3.04
N LEU A 102 19.12 38.24 -3.12
CA LEU A 102 18.91 39.38 -4.02
C LEU A 102 18.84 40.68 -3.21
N HIS A 103 19.64 41.67 -3.61
CA HIS A 103 19.74 42.98 -2.92
C HIS A 103 19.03 44.12 -3.68
N GLY A 104 18.04 43.80 -4.53
CA GLY A 104 17.30 44.76 -5.36
C GLY A 104 16.09 44.14 -6.06
N ASN A 105 15.42 44.88 -6.95
CA ASN A 105 14.31 44.33 -7.74
C ASN A 105 14.83 43.78 -9.07
N LEU A 106 14.40 42.58 -9.44
CA LEU A 106 14.72 41.92 -10.70
C LEU A 106 13.45 41.71 -11.53
N VAL A 107 13.39 42.32 -12.71
CA VAL A 107 12.30 42.08 -13.66
C VAL A 107 12.68 40.93 -14.58
N VAL A 108 11.90 39.85 -14.51
CA VAL A 108 11.99 38.72 -15.44
C VAL A 108 10.94 38.90 -16.54
N SER A 109 11.39 39.13 -17.77
CA SER A 109 10.56 39.41 -18.94
C SER A 109 10.73 38.38 -20.07
N GLY A 110 11.30 37.21 -19.78
CA GLY A 110 11.50 36.14 -20.75
C GLY A 110 12.30 34.97 -20.17
N ASN A 111 12.59 33.97 -21.01
CA ASN A 111 13.36 32.79 -20.61
C ASN A 111 14.71 33.23 -20.06
N THR A 112 14.98 32.92 -18.80
CA THR A 112 16.21 33.35 -18.14
C THR A 112 16.65 32.35 -17.09
N LYS A 113 17.94 32.37 -16.80
CA LYS A 113 18.56 31.60 -15.73
C LYS A 113 19.16 32.60 -14.74
N LEU A 114 18.65 32.58 -13.52
CA LEU A 114 19.15 33.40 -12.43
C LEU A 114 20.10 32.57 -11.56
N PRO A 115 21.41 32.84 -11.55
CA PRO A 115 22.34 32.14 -10.68
C PRO A 115 22.07 32.46 -9.21
N LEU A 116 22.28 31.47 -8.36
CA LEU A 116 22.20 31.57 -6.91
C LEU A 116 23.57 31.30 -6.27
N PRO A 117 23.82 31.79 -5.05
CA PRO A 117 25.05 31.47 -4.32
C PRO A 117 25.20 29.97 -4.13
N GLU A 118 26.43 29.44 -4.22
CA GLU A 118 26.72 28.01 -3.98
C GLU A 118 26.17 27.50 -2.65
N LYS A 119 26.08 28.38 -1.65
CA LYS A 119 25.50 28.10 -0.33
C LYS A 119 24.01 27.76 -0.34
N ALA A 120 23.30 28.02 -1.44
CA ALA A 120 21.92 27.60 -1.60
C ALA A 120 21.78 26.13 -2.03
N PHE A 121 22.88 25.44 -2.39
CA PHE A 121 22.85 24.06 -2.85
C PHE A 121 22.19 23.12 -1.84
N ASN A 122 21.23 22.31 -2.31
CA ASN A 122 20.35 21.43 -1.54
C ASN A 122 19.50 22.09 -0.45
N ASP A 123 19.42 23.42 -0.43
CA ASP A 123 18.56 24.17 0.48
C ASP A 123 17.31 24.71 -0.23
N PRO A 124 16.14 24.73 0.43
CA PRO A 124 14.91 25.27 -0.15
C PRO A 124 15.00 26.79 -0.32
N ILE A 125 14.20 27.31 -1.27
CA ILE A 125 14.23 28.70 -1.69
C ILE A 125 12.84 29.34 -1.62
N ILE A 126 12.80 30.58 -1.16
CA ILE A 126 11.62 31.44 -1.21
C ILE A 126 11.86 32.55 -2.23
N LEU A 127 10.86 32.80 -3.07
CA LEU A 127 10.83 33.88 -4.03
C LEU A 127 9.66 34.81 -3.74
N VAL A 128 9.92 36.11 -3.65
CA VAL A 128 8.91 37.15 -3.36
C VAL A 128 8.80 38.08 -4.55
N THR A 129 7.58 38.35 -5.01
CA THR A 129 7.33 39.28 -6.13
C THR A 129 6.87 40.65 -5.66
N SER A 130 6.96 41.65 -6.55
CA SER A 130 6.48 43.02 -6.29
C SER A 130 4.96 43.12 -6.14
N LEU A 131 4.21 42.07 -6.49
CA LEU A 131 2.77 41.97 -6.28
C LEU A 131 2.42 41.21 -4.99
N GLY A 132 3.42 40.85 -4.17
CA GLY A 132 3.22 40.17 -2.90
C GLY A 132 2.99 38.66 -3.01
N ASN A 133 3.27 38.05 -4.17
CA ASN A 133 3.24 36.60 -4.31
C ASN A 133 4.51 35.99 -3.74
N VAL A 134 4.36 34.89 -3.00
CA VAL A 134 5.45 34.13 -2.41
C VAL A 134 5.44 32.73 -3.00
N TYR A 135 6.56 32.32 -3.59
CA TYR A 135 6.75 30.99 -4.16
C TYR A 135 7.82 30.25 -3.38
N PHE A 136 7.50 29.00 -3.01
CA PHE A 136 8.42 28.10 -2.33
C PHE A 136 8.89 27.02 -3.30
N LEU A 137 10.21 26.77 -3.34
CA LEU A 137 10.81 25.76 -4.19
C LEU A 137 11.76 24.88 -3.38
N ASP A 138 11.50 23.58 -3.38
CA ASP A 138 12.44 22.57 -2.89
C ASP A 138 13.56 22.31 -3.93
N PRO A 139 14.74 21.84 -3.50
CA PRO A 139 15.82 21.46 -4.42
C PRO A 139 15.35 20.57 -5.56
N ASN A 140 15.64 20.97 -6.80
CA ASN A 140 15.30 20.23 -8.03
C ASN A 140 13.78 20.07 -8.27
N THR A 141 12.97 20.99 -7.75
CA THR A 141 11.53 21.05 -8.03
C THR A 141 11.13 22.29 -8.83
N SER A 142 9.99 22.20 -9.52
CA SER A 142 9.26 23.36 -10.05
C SER A 142 8.23 23.84 -9.03
N ILE A 143 7.84 25.11 -9.08
CA ILE A 143 6.86 25.68 -8.13
C ILE A 143 5.66 24.75 -7.91
N THR A 144 5.52 24.25 -6.69
CA THR A 144 4.25 23.75 -6.13
C THR A 144 3.61 24.91 -5.40
N THR A 145 2.57 25.49 -6.00
CA THR A 145 1.95 26.75 -5.54
C THR A 145 1.38 26.65 -4.13
N VAL A 146 1.67 27.66 -3.30
CA VAL A 146 0.74 28.10 -2.24
C VAL A 146 0.32 29.51 -2.61
N THR A 147 -0.94 29.67 -3.01
CA THR A 147 -1.50 30.98 -3.38
C THR A 147 -1.63 31.83 -2.13
N VAL A 148 -0.80 32.86 -1.98
CA VAL A 148 -0.91 33.86 -0.91
C VAL A 148 -1.78 35.03 -1.40
N SER A 149 -3.07 34.79 -1.63
CA SER A 149 -4.02 35.85 -1.96
C SER A 149 -5.11 35.95 -0.89
N GLY A 150 -4.91 36.90 0.02
CA GLY A 150 -5.84 37.12 1.13
C GLY A 150 -6.97 38.06 0.78
N PRO A 151 -8.11 37.96 1.49
CA PRO A 151 -9.12 39.02 1.49
C PRO A 151 -8.48 40.37 1.82
N THR A 152 -8.94 41.45 1.18
CA THR A 152 -8.43 42.80 1.41
C THR A 152 -8.38 43.15 2.90
N GLY A 153 -7.22 43.64 3.37
CA GLY A 153 -7.00 43.99 4.78
C GLY A 153 -6.65 42.81 5.70
N LYS A 154 -6.49 41.60 5.16
CA LYS A 154 -6.02 40.43 5.92
C LYS A 154 -4.56 40.11 5.62
N ILE A 155 -3.83 39.78 6.66
CA ILE A 155 -2.47 39.29 6.63
C ILE A 155 -2.48 37.78 6.35
N PRO A 156 -1.73 37.30 5.35
CA PRO A 156 -1.49 35.88 5.16
C PRO A 156 -0.44 35.35 6.15
N ILE A 157 -0.75 34.21 6.76
CA ILE A 157 0.16 33.45 7.62
C ILE A 157 0.25 32.03 7.07
N TYR A 158 1.43 31.68 6.56
CA TYR A 158 1.73 30.33 6.11
C TYR A 158 2.39 29.55 7.24
N ILE A 159 1.84 28.38 7.58
CA ILE A 159 2.36 27.52 8.64
C ILE A 159 2.84 26.23 8.01
N THR A 160 4.11 25.90 8.21
CA THR A 160 4.74 24.68 7.72
C THR A 160 5.53 23.98 8.82
N ALA A 161 6.05 22.78 8.56
CA ALA A 161 6.88 22.05 9.49
C ALA A 161 7.95 21.22 8.78
N PHE A 162 9.12 21.15 9.41
CA PHE A 162 10.26 20.39 8.91
C PHE A 162 10.93 19.57 10.01
N VAL A 163 11.54 18.47 9.59
CA VAL A 163 12.46 17.67 10.41
C VAL A 163 13.88 17.87 9.88
N ILE A 164 14.77 18.34 10.75
CA ILE A 164 16.21 18.42 10.52
C ILE A 164 16.81 17.04 10.81
N ASN A 165 17.38 16.42 9.79
CA ASN A 165 18.11 15.16 9.85
C ASN A 165 19.55 15.37 9.35
N GLY A 166 20.45 15.74 10.28
CA GLY A 166 21.80 16.14 9.92
C GLY A 166 21.78 17.39 9.04
N SER A 167 22.27 17.29 7.80
CA SER A 167 22.24 18.37 6.81
C SER A 167 21.01 18.35 5.89
N LYS A 168 20.06 17.43 6.10
CA LYS A 168 18.86 17.29 5.28
C LYS A 168 17.63 17.83 6.01
N THR A 169 16.75 18.49 5.27
CA THR A 169 15.46 18.98 5.77
C THR A 169 14.35 18.16 5.12
N ILE A 170 13.48 17.57 5.93
CA ILE A 170 12.35 16.75 5.47
C ILE A 170 11.06 17.51 5.75
N PRO A 171 10.25 17.88 4.73
CA PRO A 171 8.93 18.46 4.95
C PRO A 171 7.98 17.44 5.57
N VAL A 172 7.21 17.88 6.57
CA VAL A 172 6.31 17.01 7.33
C VAL A 172 4.96 17.68 7.55
N SER A 173 3.91 16.85 7.56
CA SER A 173 2.56 17.31 7.89
C SER A 173 2.26 17.03 9.35
N ILE A 174 2.18 18.09 10.14
CA ILE A 174 1.82 18.07 11.56
C ILE A 174 0.47 18.76 11.79
N GLN A 175 -0.27 18.32 12.80
CA GLN A 175 -1.45 19.05 13.30
C GLN A 175 -1.05 20.30 14.12
N VAL A 176 -1.59 21.46 13.76
CA VAL A 176 -1.38 22.73 14.44
C VAL A 176 -2.72 23.37 14.79
N ILE A 177 -2.76 24.11 15.89
CA ILE A 177 -3.88 24.99 16.24
C ILE A 177 -3.38 26.42 16.13
N PHE A 178 -4.10 27.24 15.36
CA PHE A 178 -3.77 28.65 15.18
C PHE A 178 -4.96 29.54 15.59
N GLY A 179 -4.76 30.35 16.63
CA GLY A 179 -5.81 31.14 17.28
C GLY A 179 -6.90 30.24 17.87
N THR A 180 -8.16 30.59 17.60
CA THR A 180 -9.34 29.82 18.01
C THR A 180 -9.78 28.80 16.96
N ASN A 181 -9.00 28.59 15.91
CA ASN A 181 -9.37 27.67 14.82
C ASN A 181 -9.25 26.21 15.27
N PRO A 182 -10.03 25.28 14.67
CA PRO A 182 -9.83 23.86 14.89
C PRO A 182 -8.43 23.42 14.40
N PRO A 183 -7.92 22.27 14.88
CA PRO A 183 -6.65 21.73 14.43
C PRO A 183 -6.61 21.52 12.91
N THR A 184 -5.56 22.02 12.25
CA THR A 184 -5.32 21.87 10.81
C THR A 184 -3.98 21.18 10.54
N LEU A 185 -3.87 20.50 9.40
CA LEU A 185 -2.62 19.87 8.97
C LEU A 185 -1.76 20.89 8.21
N THR A 186 -0.46 20.89 8.49
CA THR A 186 0.54 21.64 7.74
C THR A 186 0.93 20.91 6.43
N PRO A 187 1.35 21.64 5.39
CA PRO A 187 1.35 23.10 5.29
C PRO A 187 -0.07 23.68 5.21
N THR A 188 -0.32 24.80 5.89
CA THR A 188 -1.61 25.49 5.88
C THR A 188 -1.43 26.99 5.73
N LEU A 189 -2.42 27.65 5.13
CA LEU A 189 -2.45 29.09 4.97
C LEU A 189 -3.66 29.68 5.70
N CYS A 190 -3.43 30.70 6.51
CA CYS A 190 -4.46 31.40 7.27
C CYS A 190 -4.46 32.89 6.89
N TYR A 191 -5.63 33.53 6.96
CA TYR A 191 -5.77 34.97 6.74
C TYR A 191 -6.34 35.64 7.98
N VAL A 192 -5.60 36.57 8.57
CA VAL A 192 -5.95 37.22 9.84
C VAL A 192 -5.92 38.74 9.78
N ASN A 193 -6.49 39.40 10.78
CA ASN A 193 -6.22 40.83 10.97
C ASN A 193 -4.81 41.02 11.57
N PRO A 194 -4.21 42.21 11.44
CA PRO A 194 -3.06 42.57 12.27
C PRO A 194 -3.39 42.36 13.76
N GLY A 195 -2.52 41.67 14.49
CA GLY A 195 -2.78 41.31 15.88
C GLY A 195 -1.94 40.14 16.39
N THR A 196 -2.23 39.72 17.62
CA THR A 196 -1.52 38.64 18.30
C THR A 196 -2.39 37.38 18.36
N TYR A 197 -1.81 36.25 17.96
CA TYR A 197 -2.45 34.94 17.85
C TYR A 197 -1.60 33.87 18.52
N THR A 198 -2.22 32.89 19.16
CA THR A 198 -1.53 31.71 19.66
C THR A 198 -1.34 30.69 18.55
N ILE A 199 -0.21 30.02 18.51
CA ILE A 199 0.02 28.85 17.67
C ILE A 199 0.55 27.71 18.53
N SER A 200 -0.02 26.52 18.39
CA SER A 200 0.40 25.36 19.16
C SER A 200 0.48 24.10 18.30
N ASN A 201 1.48 23.27 18.59
CA ASN A 201 1.67 21.96 17.99
C ASN A 201 0.85 20.91 18.77
N LYS A 202 -0.04 20.19 18.08
CA LYS A 202 -0.91 19.18 18.70
C LYS A 202 -0.38 17.76 18.70
N ASN A 203 0.74 17.50 18.02
CA ASN A 203 1.33 16.17 17.88
C ASN A 203 2.22 15.80 19.07
N GLY A 204 2.32 16.66 20.08
CA GLY A 204 3.18 16.47 21.24
C GLY A 204 4.65 16.82 20.98
N SER A 205 5.55 16.33 21.84
CA SER A 205 6.98 16.62 21.78
C SER A 205 7.72 15.80 20.73
N THR A 206 7.11 14.75 20.19
CA THR A 206 7.75 13.85 19.23
C THR A 206 6.80 13.50 18.09
N ILE A 207 7.36 13.29 16.90
CA ILE A 207 6.64 12.79 15.73
C ILE A 207 7.41 11.62 15.14
N PHE A 208 6.68 10.69 14.52
CA PHE A 208 7.26 9.52 13.87
C PHE A 208 7.14 9.62 12.35
N LEU A 209 8.27 9.47 11.66
CA LEU A 209 8.41 9.42 10.22
C LEU A 209 8.50 7.97 9.77
N SER A 210 7.36 7.31 9.64
CA SER A 210 7.27 5.88 9.30
C SER A 210 7.99 5.50 8.02
N GLY A 211 7.95 6.36 6.98
CA GLY A 211 8.66 6.12 5.72
C GLY A 211 10.20 6.17 5.83
N TYR A 212 10.73 6.69 6.95
CA TYR A 212 12.17 6.81 7.19
C TYR A 212 12.62 6.00 8.41
N GLY A 213 11.68 5.43 9.18
CA GLY A 213 11.96 4.81 10.48
C GLY A 213 12.60 5.79 11.47
N LEU A 214 12.25 7.08 11.42
CA LEU A 214 12.88 8.12 12.24
C LEU A 214 11.88 8.75 13.20
N THR A 215 12.29 8.94 14.45
CA THR A 215 11.56 9.79 15.40
C THR A 215 12.23 11.14 15.50
N ALA A 216 11.44 12.21 15.49
CA ALA A 216 11.94 13.57 15.62
C ALA A 216 11.31 14.25 16.83
N THR A 217 12.10 15.00 17.57
CA THR A 217 11.66 15.76 18.74
C THR A 217 11.45 17.22 18.34
N PHE A 218 10.37 17.83 18.80
CA PHE A 218 10.10 19.24 18.61
C PHE A 218 11.26 20.04 19.21
N GLN A 219 11.81 20.96 18.42
CA GLN A 219 12.89 21.84 18.83
C GLN A 219 12.30 23.22 19.13
N ASP A 220 11.95 23.95 18.07
CA ASP A 220 11.60 25.37 18.14
C ASP A 220 10.56 25.75 17.09
N TRP A 221 9.92 26.91 17.29
CA TRP A 221 9.18 27.60 16.24
C TRP A 221 10.09 28.67 15.63
N THR A 222 10.12 28.77 14.30
CA THR A 222 10.87 29.80 13.57
C THR A 222 9.91 30.64 12.72
N ILE A 223 10.30 31.88 12.44
CA ILE A 223 9.47 32.86 11.75
C ILE A 223 10.27 33.60 10.68
N VAL A 224 9.60 33.94 9.59
CA VAL A 224 10.10 34.78 8.50
C VAL A 224 9.01 35.74 8.07
N GLY A 225 9.38 36.96 7.71
CA GLY A 225 8.46 38.01 7.27
C GLY A 225 8.11 38.99 8.39
N ASP A 226 6.99 39.68 8.24
CA ASP A 226 6.64 40.84 9.06
C ASP A 226 5.85 40.45 10.31
N GLY A 227 6.51 39.75 11.23
CA GLY A 227 5.94 39.34 12.51
C GLY A 227 6.99 38.97 13.54
N THR A 228 6.56 38.78 14.79
CA THR A 228 7.42 38.37 15.91
C THR A 228 6.82 37.19 16.66
N LEU A 229 7.65 36.24 17.07
CA LEU A 229 7.27 35.15 17.97
C LEU A 229 7.71 35.45 19.40
N ASN A 230 6.81 35.24 20.35
CA ASN A 230 7.11 35.22 21.78
C ASN A 230 6.72 33.85 22.36
N SER A 231 7.56 33.28 23.22
CA SER A 231 7.32 31.95 23.78
C SER A 231 6.78 32.02 25.21
N GLN A 232 5.76 31.19 25.48
CA GLN A 232 5.32 30.85 26.84
C GLN A 232 5.52 29.36 27.17
N SER A 233 5.74 28.53 26.15
CA SER A 233 6.02 27.10 26.23
C SER A 233 6.70 26.65 24.92
N PRO A 234 7.57 25.63 24.91
CA PRO A 234 8.22 25.17 23.69
C PRO A 234 7.23 24.83 22.57
N GLN A 235 6.11 24.18 22.92
CA GLN A 235 5.13 23.69 21.94
C GLN A 235 4.05 24.72 21.56
N SER A 236 3.99 25.86 22.24
CA SER A 236 2.98 26.89 22.03
C SER A 236 3.58 28.28 22.12
N VAL A 237 3.55 29.02 21.02
CA VAL A 237 4.09 30.39 20.92
C VAL A 237 3.00 31.37 20.55
N THR A 238 3.20 32.64 20.87
CA THR A 238 2.36 33.76 20.45
C THR A 238 3.02 34.45 19.27
N LEU A 239 2.31 34.50 18.15
CA LEU A 239 2.67 35.29 16.98
C LEU A 239 2.01 36.67 17.07
N THR A 240 2.79 37.73 16.95
CA THR A 240 2.26 39.06 16.58
C THR A 240 2.54 39.31 15.11
N ALA A 241 1.49 39.42 14.31
CA ALA A 241 1.58 39.60 12.86
C ALA A 241 1.30 41.06 12.46
N TYR A 242 2.26 41.67 11.76
CA TYR A 242 2.18 43.04 11.22
C TYR A 242 2.03 43.04 9.69
N GLY A 243 2.48 41.98 9.01
CA GLY A 243 2.36 41.74 7.58
C GLY A 243 2.54 40.25 7.25
N PRO A 244 2.70 39.87 5.96
CA PRO A 244 2.86 38.48 5.53
C PRO A 244 3.95 37.73 6.30
N VAL A 245 3.63 36.54 6.81
CA VAL A 245 4.53 35.74 7.65
C VAL A 245 4.51 34.26 7.28
N VAL A 246 5.69 33.63 7.34
CA VAL A 246 5.84 32.17 7.36
C VAL A 246 6.29 31.73 8.74
N ILE A 247 5.52 30.83 9.36
CA ILE A 247 5.89 30.16 10.60
C ILE A 247 6.24 28.71 10.29
N THR A 248 7.32 28.24 10.89
CA THR A 248 7.83 26.89 10.69
C THR A 248 8.01 26.20 12.04
N ALA A 249 7.36 25.06 12.24
CA ALA A 249 7.69 24.15 13.33
C ALA A 249 8.93 23.34 12.96
N VAL A 250 9.98 23.41 13.78
CA VAL A 250 11.23 22.70 13.56
C VAL A 250 11.32 21.52 14.52
N TYR A 251 11.54 20.34 13.96
CA TYR A 251 11.86 19.12 14.70
C TYR A 251 13.28 18.69 14.39
N LYS A 252 13.92 18.01 15.34
CA LYS A 252 15.24 17.41 15.17
C LYS A 252 15.14 15.90 15.24
N ALA A 253 15.63 15.22 14.21
CA ALA A 253 15.64 13.77 14.15
C ALA A 253 16.59 13.19 15.23
N GLN A 254 16.14 12.13 15.91
CA GLN A 254 16.96 11.39 16.87
C GLN A 254 17.69 10.27 16.13
N LEU A 255 19.01 10.40 16.05
CA LEU A 255 19.86 9.53 15.23
C LEU A 255 20.58 8.44 16.03
N THR A 256 20.40 8.39 17.35
CA THR A 256 20.92 7.33 18.21
C THR A 256 20.38 5.99 17.72
N LYS A 257 21.25 5.00 17.52
CA LYS A 257 20.88 3.67 17.03
C LYS A 257 21.04 2.61 18.11
N PHE A 258 20.17 1.62 18.05
CA PHE A 258 20.16 0.46 18.92
C PHE A 258 20.17 -0.82 18.08
N THR A 259 20.84 -1.83 18.63
CA THR A 259 20.94 -3.14 17.98
C THR A 259 19.71 -3.96 18.35
N VAL A 260 18.80 -4.13 17.39
CA VAL A 260 17.55 -4.84 17.58
C VAL A 260 17.54 -6.10 16.71
N THR A 261 17.38 -7.26 17.35
CA THR A 261 17.18 -8.53 16.65
C THR A 261 15.70 -8.78 16.47
N ILE A 262 15.27 -9.00 15.23
CA ILE A 262 13.86 -9.30 14.90
C ILE A 262 13.79 -10.77 14.52
N MET A 263 12.97 -11.54 15.23
CA MET A 263 12.97 -13.00 15.12
C MET A 263 11.55 -13.58 15.13
N PRO A 264 11.21 -14.53 14.27
CA PRO A 264 9.95 -15.24 14.37
C PRO A 264 9.99 -16.24 15.55
N LYS A 265 8.89 -16.39 16.29
CA LYS A 265 8.76 -17.33 17.42
C LYS A 265 7.53 -18.20 17.26
N GLY A 266 7.64 -19.48 17.63
CA GLY A 266 6.52 -20.43 17.51
C GLY A 266 6.29 -20.95 16.08
N ILE A 267 7.24 -20.72 15.18
CA ILE A 267 7.18 -21.15 13.79
C ILE A 267 8.51 -21.83 13.37
N PRO A 268 8.47 -23.09 12.91
CA PRO A 268 9.66 -23.89 12.66
C PRO A 268 10.22 -23.68 11.25
N LEU A 269 11.02 -22.62 11.07
CA LEU A 269 11.72 -22.37 9.80
C LEU A 269 13.03 -23.19 9.75
N GLY A 270 13.21 -23.96 8.68
CA GLY A 270 14.41 -24.78 8.44
C GLY A 270 14.72 -25.84 9.50
N SER A 271 13.78 -26.10 10.41
CA SER A 271 13.96 -27.00 11.54
C SER A 271 13.12 -28.27 11.41
N LYS A 272 13.42 -29.24 12.28
CA LYS A 272 12.67 -30.49 12.41
C LYS A 272 11.74 -30.40 13.62
N VAL A 273 10.50 -30.84 13.46
CA VAL A 273 9.49 -30.92 14.52
C VAL A 273 8.93 -32.33 14.59
N GLN A 274 8.66 -32.85 15.79
CA GLN A 274 7.97 -34.13 15.97
C GLN A 274 6.47 -33.86 16.13
N ASN A 275 5.64 -34.60 15.40
CA ASN A 275 4.18 -34.51 15.49
C ASN A 275 3.56 -35.90 15.30
N ASN A 276 2.84 -36.41 16.31
CA ASN A 276 2.11 -37.68 16.26
C ASN A 276 2.91 -38.88 15.69
N GLY A 277 4.18 -38.99 16.07
CA GLY A 277 5.10 -40.06 15.62
C GLY A 277 5.75 -39.82 14.26
N ALA A 278 5.42 -38.73 13.56
CA ALA A 278 6.10 -38.27 12.36
C ALA A 278 7.16 -37.21 12.67
N THR A 279 8.25 -37.23 11.90
CA THR A 279 9.22 -36.14 11.84
C THR A 279 8.89 -35.24 10.65
N LEU A 280 8.57 -33.98 10.95
CA LEU A 280 8.32 -32.93 9.97
C LEU A 280 9.60 -32.13 9.75
N THR A 281 10.11 -32.08 8.52
CA THR A 281 11.27 -31.24 8.17
C THR A 281 10.82 -30.08 7.32
N SER A 282 10.95 -28.87 7.85
CA SER A 282 10.50 -27.63 7.19
C SER A 282 11.28 -27.36 5.90
N LEU A 283 10.56 -27.07 4.82
CA LEU A 283 11.12 -26.63 3.54
C LEU A 283 11.32 -25.11 3.50
N ASN A 284 10.65 -24.37 4.38
CA ASN A 284 10.74 -22.91 4.46
C ASN A 284 11.90 -22.52 5.38
N LEU A 285 12.90 -21.81 4.86
CA LEU A 285 14.07 -21.37 5.64
C LEU A 285 13.91 -19.98 6.28
N THR A 286 13.05 -19.14 5.70
CA THR A 286 12.87 -17.73 6.09
C THR A 286 11.42 -17.29 5.98
N ILE A 287 11.05 -16.22 6.68
CA ILE A 287 9.76 -15.54 6.56
C ILE A 287 9.96 -14.08 6.09
N PRO A 288 9.15 -13.56 5.14
CA PRO A 288 9.22 -12.18 4.71
C PRO A 288 8.63 -11.24 5.78
N VAL A 289 9.35 -10.19 6.17
CA VAL A 289 8.92 -9.21 7.17
C VAL A 289 9.22 -7.81 6.63
N LEU A 290 8.24 -6.90 6.70
CA LEU A 290 8.44 -5.49 6.37
C LEU A 290 8.84 -4.72 7.62
N ILE A 291 9.96 -4.01 7.56
CA ILE A 291 10.46 -3.18 8.65
C ILE A 291 10.68 -1.79 8.09
N ASP A 292 9.90 -0.81 8.57
CA ASP A 292 9.84 0.56 8.06
C ASP A 292 9.76 0.60 6.51
N ASN A 293 8.79 -0.14 5.95
CA ASN A 293 8.54 -0.31 4.51
C ASN A 293 9.64 -1.02 3.70
N LYS A 294 10.66 -1.60 4.34
CA LYS A 294 11.68 -2.40 3.66
C LYS A 294 11.49 -3.89 3.93
N LEU A 295 11.54 -4.70 2.89
CA LEU A 295 11.36 -6.15 2.97
C LEU A 295 12.66 -6.85 3.40
N TYR A 296 12.55 -7.74 4.39
CA TYR A 296 13.61 -8.60 4.88
C TYR A 296 13.15 -10.06 4.90
N ASN A 297 14.01 -10.99 4.49
CA ASN A 297 13.78 -12.42 4.65
C ASN A 297 14.46 -12.90 5.94
N ILE A 298 13.66 -13.12 6.99
CA ILE A 298 14.17 -13.39 8.34
C ILE A 298 14.23 -14.90 8.59
N PRO A 299 15.40 -15.48 8.93
CA PRO A 299 15.51 -16.89 9.30
C PRO A 299 15.02 -17.17 10.74
N ALA A 300 14.96 -18.44 11.14
CA ALA A 300 14.62 -18.83 12.51
C ALA A 300 15.51 -18.18 13.59
N SER A 301 16.79 -17.93 13.28
CA SER A 301 17.75 -17.26 14.17
C SER A 301 17.52 -15.74 14.31
N GLY A 302 16.60 -15.18 13.52
CA GLY A 302 16.37 -13.74 13.46
C GLY A 302 17.35 -12.98 12.58
N ALA A 303 17.09 -11.67 12.44
CA ALA A 303 17.94 -10.72 11.74
C ALA A 303 18.22 -9.52 12.66
N THR A 304 19.48 -9.13 12.78
CA THR A 304 19.90 -7.99 13.60
C THR A 304 20.00 -6.73 12.76
N LEU A 305 19.32 -5.68 13.19
CA LEU A 305 19.27 -4.37 12.54
C LEU A 305 19.70 -3.26 13.50
N GLN A 306 20.16 -2.15 12.94
CA GLN A 306 20.44 -0.91 13.67
C GLN A 306 19.26 0.04 13.50
N LEU A 307 18.32 -0.01 14.43
CA LEU A 307 17.13 0.84 14.44
C LEU A 307 17.42 2.11 15.23
N THR A 308 16.85 3.25 14.84
CA THR A 308 17.02 4.49 15.60
C THR A 308 16.20 4.49 16.88
N TYR A 309 16.43 5.48 17.73
CA TYR A 309 15.56 5.74 18.85
C TYR A 309 14.16 6.10 18.33
N GLY A 310 13.13 5.56 18.97
CA GLY A 310 11.74 5.94 18.78
C GLY A 310 10.87 4.85 18.17
N TYR A 311 9.77 5.24 17.53
CA TYR A 311 8.81 4.28 16.96
C TYR A 311 9.39 3.59 15.72
N HIS A 312 8.97 2.34 15.48
CA HIS A 312 9.32 1.54 14.31
C HIS A 312 8.17 0.60 13.96
N ILE A 313 7.93 0.39 12.65
CA ILE A 313 6.90 -0.51 12.16
C ILE A 313 7.55 -1.84 11.75
N ILE A 314 7.11 -2.94 12.35
CA ILE A 314 7.55 -4.31 12.07
C ILE A 314 6.32 -5.15 11.73
N GLN A 315 6.14 -5.44 10.45
CA GLN A 315 4.98 -6.15 9.91
C GLN A 315 5.38 -7.57 9.51
N PHE A 316 5.05 -8.50 10.40
CA PHE A 316 5.06 -9.92 10.10
C PHE A 316 3.79 -10.30 9.29
N PRO A 317 3.84 -11.33 8.41
CA PRO A 317 2.67 -11.83 7.71
C PRO A 317 1.61 -12.31 8.70
N ILE A 318 0.36 -11.87 8.54
CA ILE A 318 -0.75 -12.26 9.44
C ILE A 318 -0.93 -13.78 9.42
N THR A 319 -0.81 -14.39 8.23
CA THR A 319 -0.79 -15.84 8.04
C THR A 319 0.46 -16.23 7.24
N TYR A 320 1.03 -17.39 7.56
CA TYR A 320 2.17 -17.93 6.84
C TYR A 320 2.10 -19.46 6.78
N ASN A 321 2.26 -20.03 5.59
CA ASN A 321 2.23 -21.48 5.38
C ASN A 321 3.66 -22.02 5.40
N ILE A 322 3.90 -23.05 6.20
CA ILE A 322 5.12 -23.86 6.12
C ILE A 322 4.79 -25.22 5.54
N THR A 323 5.55 -25.58 4.51
CA THR A 323 5.51 -26.91 3.90
C THR A 323 6.58 -27.78 4.54
N PHE A 324 6.21 -29.03 4.87
CA PHE A 324 7.10 -30.00 5.50
C PHE A 324 7.26 -31.24 4.64
N ASN A 325 8.48 -31.76 4.58
CA ASN A 325 8.67 -33.18 4.30
C ASN A 325 8.15 -33.98 5.50
N TYR A 326 7.23 -34.89 5.23
CA TYR A 326 6.60 -35.72 6.25
C TYR A 326 7.30 -37.07 6.28
N THR A 327 7.96 -37.41 7.39
CA THR A 327 8.62 -38.70 7.55
C THR A 327 7.98 -39.49 8.67
N TYR A 328 7.42 -40.65 8.37
CA TYR A 328 6.91 -41.59 9.37
C TYR A 328 7.69 -42.90 9.26
N SER A 329 8.32 -43.33 10.35
CA SER A 329 9.26 -44.47 10.34
C SER A 329 10.34 -44.29 9.26
N ARG A 330 10.40 -45.14 8.23
CA ARG A 330 11.37 -45.09 7.12
C ARG A 330 10.82 -44.45 5.83
N THR A 331 9.56 -44.03 5.82
CA THR A 331 8.91 -43.47 4.63
C THR A 331 8.88 -41.95 4.70
N THR A 332 9.48 -41.29 3.71
CA THR A 332 9.44 -39.83 3.57
C THR A 332 8.59 -39.43 2.37
N ILE A 333 7.59 -38.58 2.62
CA ILE A 333 6.76 -37.97 1.59
C ILE A 333 7.17 -36.51 1.47
N TYR A 334 7.74 -36.16 0.30
CA TYR A 334 8.13 -34.79 -0.01
C TYR A 334 6.90 -33.87 0.01
N ALA A 335 7.01 -32.73 0.71
CA ALA A 335 5.93 -31.77 0.88
C ALA A 335 4.61 -32.40 1.38
N GLY A 336 4.69 -33.42 2.24
CA GLY A 336 3.53 -34.19 2.71
C GLY A 336 2.55 -33.41 3.59
N GLU A 337 2.99 -32.35 4.28
CA GLU A 337 2.15 -31.58 5.20
C GLU A 337 2.37 -30.07 4.99
N ILE A 338 1.29 -29.28 5.11
CA ILE A 338 1.34 -27.82 5.21
C ILE A 338 0.68 -27.39 6.51
N ASN A 339 1.40 -26.62 7.33
CA ASN A 339 0.83 -25.97 8.50
C ASN A 339 0.72 -24.47 8.25
N THR A 340 -0.49 -23.95 8.43
CA THR A 340 -0.77 -22.52 8.42
C THR A 340 -0.56 -21.97 9.83
N TYR A 341 0.33 -21.01 9.95
CA TYR A 341 0.62 -20.29 11.18
C TYR A 341 -0.05 -18.92 11.15
N GLN A 342 -0.63 -18.52 12.27
CA GLN A 342 -1.24 -17.20 12.43
C GLN A 342 -0.46 -16.37 13.44
N LEU A 343 -0.21 -15.11 13.10
CA LEU A 343 0.44 -14.13 13.97
C LEU A 343 -0.51 -13.79 15.14
N THR A 344 -0.04 -13.99 16.37
CA THR A 344 -0.78 -13.62 17.58
C THR A 344 -0.44 -12.20 18.03
N GLY A 345 0.77 -11.73 17.74
CA GLY A 345 1.25 -10.37 18.00
C GLY A 345 2.75 -10.30 18.19
N LEU A 346 3.23 -9.11 18.56
CA LEU A 346 4.64 -8.89 18.89
C LEU A 346 4.90 -9.09 20.38
N SER A 347 6.11 -9.53 20.72
CA SER A 347 6.63 -9.54 22.08
C SER A 347 8.11 -9.15 22.07
N THR A 348 8.66 -8.89 23.24
CA THR A 348 10.05 -8.40 23.41
C THR A 348 10.70 -9.12 24.58
N SER A 349 12.02 -9.36 24.49
CA SER A 349 12.82 -9.84 25.62
C SER A 349 13.41 -8.72 26.47
N SER A 350 13.27 -7.46 26.04
CA SER A 350 13.77 -6.28 26.75
C SER A 350 12.59 -5.49 27.31
N ASN A 351 12.69 -5.09 28.58
CA ASN A 351 11.70 -4.21 29.22
C ASN A 351 11.71 -2.79 28.64
N ASN A 352 12.77 -2.43 27.91
CA ASN A 352 12.99 -1.09 27.42
C ASN A 352 12.40 -0.92 26.00
N ILE A 353 12.47 -1.95 25.14
CA ILE A 353 11.68 -1.94 23.88
C ILE A 353 10.21 -2.17 24.24
N GLN A 354 9.32 -1.26 23.86
CA GLN A 354 7.89 -1.38 24.14
C GLN A 354 7.13 -1.83 22.89
N VAL A 355 6.22 -2.79 23.04
CA VAL A 355 5.28 -3.14 21.98
C VAL A 355 4.07 -2.21 22.10
N VAL A 356 3.86 -1.37 21.09
CA VAL A 356 2.78 -0.38 21.08
C VAL A 356 1.50 -1.02 20.56
N ASN A 357 1.62 -1.79 19.48
CA ASN A 357 0.52 -2.56 18.90
C ASN A 357 1.06 -3.79 18.14
N LYS A 358 0.19 -4.46 17.37
CA LYS A 358 0.52 -5.70 16.65
C LYS A 358 1.66 -5.57 15.64
N ASN A 359 1.97 -4.37 15.16
CA ASN A 359 3.00 -4.13 14.13
C ASN A 359 3.92 -2.96 14.49
N GLU A 360 3.84 -2.40 15.68
CA GLU A 360 4.58 -1.19 16.06
C GLU A 360 5.28 -1.38 17.39
N ILE A 361 6.53 -0.93 17.44
CA ILE A 361 7.35 -0.94 18.64
C ILE A 361 7.92 0.46 18.89
N PHE A 362 8.32 0.72 20.12
CA PHE A 362 9.14 1.86 20.51
C PHE A 362 10.50 1.36 20.99
N VAL A 363 11.57 1.84 20.35
CA VAL A 363 12.95 1.44 20.58
C VAL A 363 13.67 2.53 21.37
N ASN A 364 14.15 2.19 22.56
CA ASN A 364 15.02 3.05 23.38
C ASN A 364 16.26 2.30 23.91
N SER A 365 16.42 1.03 23.52
CA SER A 365 17.53 0.16 23.90
C SER A 365 17.72 -0.94 22.84
N SER A 366 18.88 -1.59 22.89
CA SER A 366 19.10 -2.85 22.17
C SER A 366 18.25 -3.98 22.77
N GLY A 367 17.91 -5.00 21.97
CA GLY A 367 17.06 -6.11 22.44
C GLY A 367 16.59 -7.03 21.31
N THR A 368 15.67 -7.93 21.63
CA THR A 368 15.05 -8.83 20.64
C THR A 368 13.54 -8.63 20.62
N VAL A 369 12.98 -8.55 19.42
CA VAL A 369 11.55 -8.44 19.14
C VAL A 369 11.10 -9.70 18.41
N TYR A 370 10.02 -10.29 18.89
CA TYR A 370 9.49 -11.54 18.38
C TYR A 370 8.16 -11.35 17.66
N GLY A 371 8.04 -11.88 16.45
CA GLY A 371 6.75 -12.14 15.81
C GLY A 371 6.22 -13.49 16.29
N ASN A 372 5.21 -13.50 17.15
CA ASN A 372 4.73 -14.74 17.78
C ASN A 372 3.67 -15.40 16.90
N TYR A 373 3.89 -16.67 16.57
CA TYR A 373 3.01 -17.48 15.75
C TYR A 373 2.46 -18.67 16.52
N GLN A 374 1.26 -19.09 16.12
CA GLN A 374 0.66 -20.35 16.52
C GLN A 374 0.12 -21.09 15.30
N VAL A 375 0.12 -22.42 15.36
CA VAL A 375 -0.52 -23.23 14.32
C VAL A 375 -2.02 -22.97 14.35
N SER A 376 -2.58 -22.62 13.20
CA SER A 376 -4.02 -22.38 13.02
C SER A 376 -4.68 -23.54 12.29
N GLN A 377 -4.04 -24.06 11.24
CA GLN A 377 -4.60 -25.15 10.43
C GLN A 377 -3.50 -26.07 9.91
N VAL A 378 -3.83 -27.33 9.72
CA VAL A 378 -2.96 -28.38 9.18
C VAL A 378 -3.62 -28.95 7.93
N TYR A 379 -2.83 -29.18 6.89
CA TYR A 379 -3.25 -29.82 5.66
C TYR A 379 -2.31 -30.96 5.29
N TYR A 380 -2.86 -32.03 4.75
CA TYR A 380 -2.08 -33.18 4.29
C TYR A 380 -2.17 -33.33 2.77
N LEU A 381 -1.07 -33.78 2.19
CA LEU A 381 -0.98 -34.12 0.78
C LEU A 381 -1.80 -35.37 0.49
N VAL A 382 -2.68 -35.25 -0.50
CA VAL A 382 -3.39 -36.36 -1.14
C VAL A 382 -2.78 -36.56 -2.51
N ILE A 383 -2.34 -37.79 -2.78
CA ILE A 383 -1.83 -38.21 -4.09
C ILE A 383 -2.84 -39.20 -4.65
N VAL A 384 -3.44 -38.91 -5.81
CA VAL A 384 -4.40 -39.80 -6.46
C VAL A 384 -3.77 -40.37 -7.72
N LYS A 385 -3.76 -41.70 -7.80
CA LYS A 385 -3.14 -42.52 -8.83
C LYS A 385 -4.15 -43.46 -9.44
N ASN A 386 -3.87 -43.89 -10.65
CA ASN A 386 -4.57 -45.01 -11.28
C ASN A 386 -3.59 -46.14 -11.54
N ASN A 387 -4.08 -47.37 -11.41
CA ASN A 387 -3.33 -48.57 -11.71
C ASN A 387 -4.18 -49.47 -12.59
N PHE A 388 -3.99 -49.29 -13.89
CA PHE A 388 -4.57 -50.16 -14.90
C PHE A 388 -3.77 -51.45 -15.05
N TYR A 389 -4.46 -52.57 -15.15
CA TYR A 389 -3.86 -53.86 -15.45
C TYR A 389 -4.72 -54.67 -16.42
N LEU A 390 -4.10 -55.68 -17.04
CA LEU A 390 -4.79 -56.60 -17.93
C LEU A 390 -5.34 -57.80 -17.13
N PRO A 391 -6.49 -58.37 -17.54
CA PRO A 391 -7.01 -59.58 -16.93
C PRO A 391 -6.05 -60.75 -16.96
N ASN A 392 -6.21 -61.64 -15.99
CA ASN A 392 -5.40 -62.85 -15.90
C ASN A 392 -5.48 -63.68 -17.19
N GLY A 393 -4.34 -64.23 -17.63
CA GLY A 393 -4.24 -64.96 -18.89
C GLY A 393 -4.17 -64.09 -20.14
N VAL A 394 -4.00 -62.77 -20.02
CA VAL A 394 -3.85 -61.87 -21.17
C VAL A 394 -2.56 -61.07 -21.14
N THR A 395 -1.92 -61.00 -22.29
CA THR A 395 -0.65 -60.29 -22.48
C THR A 395 -0.80 -59.19 -23.52
N LEU A 396 -0.27 -58.00 -23.23
CA LEU A 396 -0.12 -56.93 -24.20
C LEU A 396 0.97 -57.30 -25.21
N VAL A 397 0.63 -57.36 -26.49
CA VAL A 397 1.61 -57.55 -27.58
C VAL A 397 2.11 -56.20 -28.07
N SER A 398 1.21 -55.23 -28.29
CA SER A 398 1.56 -53.88 -28.73
C SER A 398 0.40 -52.89 -28.49
N ASN A 399 0.72 -51.61 -28.29
CA ASN A 399 -0.22 -50.51 -28.16
C ASN A 399 0.30 -49.24 -28.83
N THR A 400 -0.61 -48.38 -29.33
CA THR A 400 -0.27 -47.05 -29.87
C THR A 400 -0.53 -45.90 -28.88
N SER A 401 -1.22 -46.19 -27.77
CA SER A 401 -1.60 -45.21 -26.76
C SER A 401 -1.37 -45.76 -25.35
N PRO A 402 -1.20 -44.91 -24.33
CA PRO A 402 -1.04 -45.34 -22.93
C PRO A 402 -2.14 -46.28 -22.44
N ILE A 403 -1.75 -47.41 -21.84
CA ILE A 403 -2.70 -48.36 -21.21
C ILE A 403 -2.31 -48.79 -19.79
N LEU A 404 -1.18 -48.33 -19.24
CA LEU A 404 -0.73 -48.66 -17.89
C LEU A 404 -0.31 -47.37 -17.17
N GLY A 405 -0.34 -47.41 -15.84
CA GLY A 405 0.02 -46.28 -14.98
C GLY A 405 -1.10 -45.23 -14.87
N ASP A 406 -0.73 -44.01 -14.46
CA ASP A 406 -1.69 -42.92 -14.27
C ASP A 406 -2.25 -42.47 -15.63
N LEU A 407 -3.53 -42.72 -15.94
CA LEU A 407 -4.13 -42.27 -17.20
C LEU A 407 -5.09 -41.09 -16.98
N ALA A 408 -4.99 -40.10 -17.86
CA ALA A 408 -5.81 -38.90 -17.79
C ALA A 408 -7.30 -39.21 -17.98
N GLY A 409 -8.15 -38.53 -17.21
CA GLY A 409 -9.62 -38.61 -17.36
C GLY A 409 -10.27 -39.77 -16.59
N GLN A 410 -9.47 -40.65 -16.00
CA GLN A 410 -9.96 -41.62 -15.05
C GLN A 410 -10.04 -40.99 -13.65
N LEU A 411 -11.26 -40.90 -13.13
CA LEU A 411 -11.63 -40.10 -11.97
C LEU A 411 -12.46 -40.91 -10.99
N ILE A 412 -12.32 -40.60 -9.71
CA ILE A 412 -13.16 -41.07 -8.61
C ILE A 412 -14.01 -39.89 -8.15
N GLN A 413 -15.32 -40.08 -8.09
CA GLN A 413 -16.22 -39.11 -7.51
C GLN A 413 -16.23 -39.21 -5.98
N ILE A 414 -16.05 -38.06 -5.34
CA ILE A 414 -16.01 -37.86 -3.90
C ILE A 414 -17.15 -36.95 -3.47
N ASN A 415 -17.91 -37.39 -2.46
CA ASN A 415 -19.04 -36.68 -1.86
C ASN A 415 -20.10 -36.22 -2.88
N ASN A 416 -20.26 -36.90 -4.02
CA ASN A 416 -21.12 -36.48 -5.15
C ASN A 416 -20.79 -35.09 -5.73
N THR A 417 -19.60 -34.54 -5.50
CA THR A 417 -19.29 -33.14 -5.87
C THR A 417 -17.92 -32.97 -6.48
N TYR A 418 -16.92 -33.74 -6.04
CA TYR A 418 -15.54 -33.56 -6.46
C TYR A 418 -15.07 -34.76 -7.25
N ASP A 419 -14.34 -34.53 -8.34
CA ASP A 419 -13.75 -35.60 -9.14
C ASP A 419 -12.23 -35.61 -8.95
N TRP A 420 -11.71 -36.73 -8.47
CA TRP A 420 -10.32 -36.92 -8.08
C TRP A 420 -9.65 -37.95 -8.98
N GLY A 421 -8.55 -37.58 -9.61
CA GLY A 421 -7.75 -38.46 -10.45
C GLY A 421 -6.81 -37.69 -11.38
N PRO A 422 -5.86 -38.41 -12.02
CA PRO A 422 -4.94 -37.85 -13.02
C PRO A 422 -5.66 -37.04 -14.12
N THR A 423 -5.18 -35.81 -14.34
CA THR A 423 -5.60 -34.95 -15.46
C THR A 423 -4.62 -34.99 -16.63
N SER A 424 -3.51 -35.72 -16.49
CA SER A 424 -2.47 -35.91 -17.51
C SER A 424 -1.91 -37.33 -17.41
N ASN A 425 -1.56 -37.93 -18.55
CA ASN A 425 -1.01 -39.28 -18.58
C ASN A 425 0.34 -39.33 -17.86
N TYR A 426 0.56 -40.43 -17.14
CA TYR A 426 1.73 -40.76 -16.33
C TYR A 426 2.03 -39.79 -15.19
N MET A 427 1.05 -38.97 -14.79
CA MET A 427 1.19 -38.01 -13.71
C MET A 427 0.06 -38.15 -12.69
N PRO A 428 0.37 -38.43 -11.42
CA PRO A 428 -0.65 -38.49 -10.39
C PRO A 428 -1.20 -37.10 -10.07
N GLN A 429 -2.47 -37.03 -9.66
CA GLN A 429 -3.03 -35.80 -9.13
C GLN A 429 -2.49 -35.56 -7.70
N LYS A 430 -2.15 -34.32 -7.38
CA LYS A 430 -1.67 -33.91 -6.06
C LYS A 430 -2.40 -32.66 -5.59
N PHE A 431 -2.94 -32.69 -4.37
CA PHE A 431 -3.57 -31.54 -3.74
C PHE A 431 -3.54 -31.68 -2.21
N TYR A 432 -3.86 -30.60 -1.51
CA TYR A 432 -3.87 -30.57 -0.05
C TYR A 432 -5.30 -30.48 0.48
N VAL A 433 -5.58 -31.25 1.52
CA VAL A 433 -6.88 -31.22 2.22
C VAL A 433 -6.68 -30.94 3.70
N PRO A 434 -7.64 -30.26 4.37
CA PRO A 434 -7.57 -30.03 5.81
C PRO A 434 -7.46 -31.36 6.59
N ALA A 435 -6.63 -31.37 7.62
CA ALA A 435 -6.48 -32.51 8.50
C ALA A 435 -7.81 -32.99 9.08
N ASN A 436 -7.97 -34.30 9.18
CA ASN A 436 -9.17 -35.00 9.67
C ASN A 436 -10.43 -34.79 8.81
N SER A 437 -10.28 -34.31 7.57
CA SER A 437 -11.40 -34.28 6.61
C SER A 437 -11.85 -35.71 6.29
N LYS A 438 -13.17 -35.94 6.34
CA LYS A 438 -13.79 -37.22 5.99
C LYS A 438 -14.42 -37.13 4.61
N PHE A 439 -14.13 -38.11 3.76
CA PHE A 439 -14.58 -38.18 2.39
C PHE A 439 -15.33 -39.49 2.16
N LYS A 440 -16.34 -39.43 1.29
CA LYS A 440 -17.11 -40.57 0.81
C LYS A 440 -16.80 -40.76 -0.66
N VAL A 441 -16.30 -41.93 -1.05
CA VAL A 441 -16.34 -42.37 -2.44
C VAL A 441 -17.80 -42.62 -2.81
N THR A 442 -18.25 -42.03 -3.91
CA THR A 442 -19.64 -42.15 -4.37
C THR A 442 -19.76 -42.86 -5.70
N TYR A 443 -18.78 -42.68 -6.57
CA TYR A 443 -18.75 -43.29 -7.89
C TYR A 443 -17.31 -43.39 -8.39
N ASP A 444 -17.02 -44.41 -9.19
CA ASP A 444 -15.77 -44.54 -9.94
C ASP A 444 -16.11 -44.56 -11.43
N TYR A 445 -15.55 -43.62 -12.17
CA TYR A 445 -15.91 -43.44 -13.58
C TYR A 445 -15.32 -44.58 -14.42
N LEU A 446 -16.05 -45.03 -15.42
CA LEU A 446 -15.52 -45.94 -16.43
C LEU A 446 -14.74 -45.10 -17.46
N SER A 447 -13.44 -45.31 -17.58
CA SER A 447 -12.63 -44.72 -18.63
C SER A 447 -12.64 -45.60 -19.87
N GLN A 448 -12.73 -44.96 -21.02
CA GLN A 448 -12.39 -45.58 -22.29
C GLN A 448 -10.98 -45.16 -22.64
N SER A 449 -10.11 -46.13 -22.87
CA SER A 449 -8.78 -45.86 -23.41
C SER A 449 -8.92 -45.03 -24.69
N PRO A 450 -8.03 -44.05 -24.95
CA PRO A 450 -8.05 -43.27 -26.18
C PRO A 450 -8.15 -44.16 -27.42
N ILE A 451 -8.71 -43.64 -28.51
CA ILE A 451 -8.72 -44.38 -29.79
C ILE A 451 -7.27 -44.72 -30.17
N GLY A 452 -7.02 -46.00 -30.42
CA GLY A 452 -5.69 -46.52 -30.69
C GLY A 452 -5.74 -47.90 -31.33
N THR A 453 -4.63 -48.63 -31.31
CA THR A 453 -4.57 -50.03 -31.73
C THR A 453 -3.93 -50.83 -30.61
N TYR A 454 -4.69 -51.77 -30.04
CA TYR A 454 -4.28 -52.59 -28.90
C TYR A 454 -4.30 -54.05 -29.31
N LYS A 455 -3.12 -54.67 -29.45
CA LYS A 455 -2.99 -56.08 -29.79
C LYS A 455 -2.78 -56.88 -28.51
N LEU A 456 -3.74 -57.73 -28.19
CA LEU A 456 -3.73 -58.56 -26.98
C LEU A 456 -3.61 -60.04 -27.38
N LEU A 457 -2.89 -60.82 -26.58
CA LEU A 457 -2.81 -62.28 -26.69
C LEU A 457 -3.63 -62.90 -25.56
N LEU A 458 -4.68 -63.62 -25.91
CA LEU A 458 -5.56 -64.33 -24.99
C LEU A 458 -5.05 -65.77 -24.82
N GLN A 459 -4.53 -66.12 -23.64
CA GLN A 459 -4.15 -67.48 -23.31
C GLN A 459 -5.39 -68.28 -22.92
N LEU A 460 -6.05 -68.86 -23.92
CA LEU A 460 -6.96 -69.98 -23.70
C LEU A 460 -6.14 -71.28 -23.59
N PRO A 461 -6.62 -72.31 -22.87
CA PRO A 461 -5.78 -73.44 -22.44
C PRO A 461 -5.08 -74.25 -23.55
N LEU A 462 -5.38 -74.05 -24.83
CA LEU A 462 -4.81 -74.88 -25.91
C LEU A 462 -4.40 -74.16 -27.21
N LEU A 463 -4.78 -72.90 -27.46
CA LEU A 463 -4.33 -72.10 -28.61
C LEU A 463 -4.40 -70.61 -28.24
N GLY A 464 -3.26 -69.92 -28.20
CA GLY A 464 -3.23 -68.48 -27.95
C GLY A 464 -3.79 -67.70 -29.13
N ILE A 465 -4.89 -66.96 -28.94
CA ILE A 465 -5.51 -66.15 -29.99
C ILE A 465 -5.06 -64.70 -29.80
N SER A 466 -4.52 -64.09 -30.85
CA SER A 466 -4.22 -62.66 -30.85
C SER A 466 -5.37 -61.88 -31.45
N GLN A 467 -5.88 -60.89 -30.72
CA GLN A 467 -6.95 -59.98 -31.17
C GLN A 467 -6.48 -58.53 -31.14
N THR A 468 -7.07 -57.69 -31.99
CA THR A 468 -6.76 -56.27 -32.07
C THR A 468 -8.02 -55.45 -31.79
N TYR A 469 -7.91 -54.53 -30.84
CA TYR A 469 -8.98 -53.63 -30.41
C TYR A 469 -8.65 -52.18 -30.76
N VAL A 470 -9.67 -51.36 -31.00
CA VAL A 470 -9.51 -49.93 -31.29
C VAL A 470 -9.64 -49.05 -30.04
N SER A 471 -10.23 -49.59 -28.97
CA SER A 471 -10.22 -49.04 -27.61
C SER A 471 -10.35 -50.16 -26.58
N LEU A 472 -10.06 -49.85 -25.32
CA LEU A 472 -10.30 -50.71 -24.16
C LEU A 472 -11.24 -49.98 -23.22
N LEU A 473 -12.15 -50.72 -22.59
CA LEU A 473 -13.05 -50.17 -21.57
C LEU A 473 -12.50 -50.54 -20.20
N SER A 474 -12.42 -49.58 -19.29
CA SER A 474 -11.95 -49.88 -17.95
C SER A 474 -13.06 -50.46 -17.09
N TYR A 475 -12.65 -51.30 -16.16
CA TYR A 475 -13.51 -51.97 -15.22
C TYR A 475 -12.96 -51.77 -13.80
N PRO A 476 -13.56 -50.84 -13.03
CA PRO A 476 -13.21 -50.56 -11.64
C PRO A 476 -13.31 -51.78 -10.73
N GLN A 477 -12.28 -51.99 -9.91
CA GLN A 477 -12.19 -53.14 -9.02
C GLN A 477 -12.22 -52.70 -7.57
N CYS A 478 -11.28 -51.82 -7.20
CA CYS A 478 -11.20 -51.27 -5.88
C CYS A 478 -10.39 -49.99 -5.85
N ILE A 479 -10.65 -49.17 -4.83
CA ILE A 479 -9.83 -48.02 -4.49
C ILE A 479 -9.11 -48.33 -3.19
N THR A 480 -7.78 -48.24 -3.19
CA THR A 480 -7.00 -48.34 -1.95
C THR A 480 -6.59 -46.96 -1.48
N VAL A 481 -6.70 -46.72 -0.18
CA VAL A 481 -6.21 -45.53 0.50
C VAL A 481 -5.04 -45.97 1.37
N ASN A 482 -3.83 -45.67 0.92
CA ASN A 482 -2.59 -45.98 1.61
C ASN A 482 -2.17 -44.78 2.46
N TYR A 483 -2.09 -44.98 3.77
CA TYR A 483 -1.70 -43.97 4.74
C TYR A 483 -0.18 -43.96 4.92
N ALA A 484 0.40 -42.80 5.21
CA ALA A 484 1.84 -42.65 5.42
C ALA A 484 2.42 -43.57 6.51
N ASN A 485 1.60 -43.99 7.48
CA ASN A 485 2.00 -44.92 8.54
C ASN A 485 2.01 -46.40 8.12
N GLY A 486 1.67 -46.71 6.86
CA GLY A 486 1.63 -48.07 6.31
C GLY A 486 0.25 -48.74 6.38
N ASN A 487 -0.73 -48.13 7.06
CA ASN A 487 -2.10 -48.66 7.04
C ASN A 487 -2.69 -48.53 5.64
N THR A 488 -3.50 -49.51 5.26
CA THR A 488 -4.21 -49.52 3.97
C THR A 488 -5.68 -49.78 4.21
N GLN A 489 -6.53 -48.99 3.57
CA GLN A 489 -7.96 -49.22 3.52
C GLN A 489 -8.37 -49.51 2.08
N THR A 490 -9.16 -50.56 1.86
CA THR A 490 -9.68 -50.90 0.53
C THR A 490 -11.18 -50.66 0.48
N ILE A 491 -11.62 -49.95 -0.55
CA ILE A 491 -13.03 -49.72 -0.89
C ILE A 491 -13.30 -50.51 -2.17
N TYR A 492 -14.12 -51.55 -2.09
CA TYR A 492 -14.46 -52.36 -3.25
C TYR A 492 -15.48 -51.64 -4.12
N ILE A 493 -15.27 -51.65 -5.44
CA ILE A 493 -16.18 -51.05 -6.41
C ILE A 493 -16.98 -52.15 -7.09
N GLY A 494 -18.30 -51.95 -7.18
CA GLY A 494 -19.20 -52.84 -7.90
C GLY A 494 -19.10 -52.61 -9.40
N GLN A 495 -19.61 -53.58 -10.16
CA GLN A 495 -19.48 -53.61 -11.63
C GLN A 495 -20.06 -52.36 -12.34
N ASN A 496 -20.96 -51.64 -11.68
CA ASN A 496 -21.61 -50.44 -12.18
C ASN A 496 -20.87 -49.14 -11.82
N GLY A 497 -19.67 -49.22 -11.23
CA GLY A 497 -18.87 -48.08 -10.76
C GLY A 497 -19.24 -47.58 -9.36
N TYR A 498 -20.24 -48.17 -8.69
CA TYR A 498 -20.64 -47.74 -7.34
C TYR A 498 -19.92 -48.54 -6.25
N PRO A 499 -19.50 -47.93 -5.14
CA PRO A 499 -18.80 -48.64 -4.07
C PRO A 499 -19.71 -49.60 -3.31
N ASN A 500 -19.17 -50.76 -2.96
CA ASN A 500 -19.81 -51.79 -2.14
C ASN A 500 -19.51 -51.54 -0.65
N GLY A 501 -20.54 -51.33 0.17
CA GLY A 501 -20.39 -51.22 1.63
C GLY A 501 -19.82 -49.87 2.11
N ASN A 502 -18.85 -49.90 3.04
CA ASN A 502 -18.29 -48.68 3.63
C ASN A 502 -17.36 -47.96 2.64
N SER A 503 -17.81 -46.81 2.14
CA SER A 503 -17.09 -46.02 1.13
C SER A 503 -16.40 -44.78 1.70
N TYR A 504 -16.21 -44.68 3.02
CA TYR A 504 -15.62 -43.51 3.66
C TYR A 504 -14.15 -43.70 4.03
N PHE A 505 -13.35 -42.65 3.88
CA PHE A 505 -12.00 -42.55 4.43
C PHE A 505 -11.77 -41.17 5.05
N THR A 506 -10.73 -41.04 5.88
CA THR A 506 -10.40 -39.79 6.58
C THR A 506 -8.95 -39.43 6.30
N VAL A 507 -8.67 -38.18 5.94
CA VAL A 507 -7.29 -37.73 5.71
C VAL A 507 -6.72 -37.15 7.00
N SER A 508 -6.14 -38.00 7.85
CA SER A 508 -5.49 -37.63 9.11
C SER A 508 -3.96 -37.56 9.04
N MET A 509 -3.39 -37.92 7.89
CA MET A 509 -1.97 -37.84 7.53
C MET A 509 -1.86 -37.84 6.00
N PRO A 510 -0.67 -37.71 5.38
CA PRO A 510 -0.55 -37.80 3.93
C PRO A 510 -1.04 -39.17 3.43
N VAL A 511 -1.80 -39.18 2.34
CA VAL A 511 -2.39 -40.40 1.77
C VAL A 511 -2.09 -40.53 0.29
N THR A 512 -1.89 -41.76 -0.16
CA THR A 512 -1.89 -42.13 -1.58
C THR A 512 -3.13 -42.97 -1.87
N ILE A 513 -4.02 -42.43 -2.67
CA ILE A 513 -5.20 -43.11 -3.19
C ILE A 513 -4.81 -43.74 -4.52
N ILE A 514 -5.04 -45.05 -4.66
CA ILE A 514 -4.79 -45.78 -5.89
C ILE A 514 -6.10 -46.38 -6.36
N ASN A 515 -6.57 -45.96 -7.52
CA ASN A 515 -7.67 -46.60 -8.21
C ASN A 515 -7.16 -47.83 -8.98
N TYR A 516 -7.69 -49.01 -8.70
CA TYR A 516 -7.33 -50.22 -9.43
C TYR A 516 -8.41 -50.55 -10.44
N GLU A 517 -7.99 -50.64 -11.70
CA GLU A 517 -8.86 -50.90 -12.82
C GLU A 517 -8.29 -52.01 -13.68
N GLU A 518 -9.17 -52.92 -14.05
CA GLU A 518 -8.88 -53.97 -15.00
C GLU A 518 -9.39 -53.54 -16.38
N TRP A 519 -8.64 -53.79 -17.44
CA TRP A 519 -9.13 -53.56 -18.80
C TRP A 519 -10.07 -54.66 -19.26
N GLU A 520 -11.26 -54.29 -19.73
CA GLU A 520 -12.19 -55.17 -20.41
C GLU A 520 -11.97 -55.17 -21.94
N TYR A 521 -12.15 -56.34 -22.56
CA TYR A 521 -12.08 -56.57 -24.01
C TYR A 521 -13.34 -56.05 -24.72
N GLY A 522 -13.52 -54.72 -24.82
CA GLY A 522 -14.84 -54.18 -25.17
C GLY A 522 -14.93 -52.97 -26.10
N GLY A 523 -13.81 -52.34 -26.47
CA GLY A 523 -13.86 -51.17 -27.35
C GLY A 523 -14.03 -51.54 -28.83
N THR A 524 -15.27 -51.89 -29.22
CA THR A 524 -15.79 -52.14 -30.58
C THR A 524 -14.76 -52.55 -31.64
N THR A 525 -14.72 -53.83 -32.01
CA THR A 525 -14.15 -54.26 -33.30
C THR A 525 -14.79 -53.44 -34.42
N SER A 526 -13.98 -52.79 -35.28
CA SER A 526 -14.51 -52.21 -36.52
C SER A 526 -15.23 -53.31 -37.33
N PRO A 527 -16.41 -53.02 -37.94
CA PRO A 527 -17.18 -54.02 -38.67
C PRO A 527 -16.44 -54.42 -39.95
N GLY A 528 -15.83 -55.60 -39.96
CA GLY A 528 -15.08 -56.06 -41.12
C GLY A 528 -14.56 -57.48 -40.96
N GLY A 529 -15.45 -58.47 -41.10
CA GLY A 529 -15.07 -59.87 -41.16
C GLY A 529 -16.25 -60.78 -40.89
N GLY A 530 -17.06 -61.03 -41.92
CA GLY A 530 -18.15 -62.00 -41.86
C GLY A 530 -17.65 -63.43 -41.65
N LEU A 531 -18.44 -64.20 -40.92
CA LEU A 531 -18.62 -65.63 -41.17
C LEU A 531 -19.84 -65.81 -42.07
#